data_AF-A0A1Q3X2F9-F1
#
_entry.id   AF-A0A1Q3X2F9-F1
#
_cell.length_a   1.000
_cell.length_b   1.000
_cell.length_c   1.000
_cell.angle_alpha   90.00
_cell.angle_beta   90.00
_cell.angle_gamma   90.00
#
_symmetry.space_group_name_H-M   'P 1'
#
loop_
_entity.id
_entity.type
_entity.pdbx_description
1 polymer ?
#
loop_
_entity_poly.entity_id
_entity_poly.type
_entity_poly.pdbx_seq_one_letter_code
_entity_poly.pdbx_strand_id
1 'polypeptide(L)'
;MKTLLALASLLALAACGSGGPPPPDWKTDAADLIGRYQKHALRGENSLAERYFQQAVAATGGAGRVAETARLWLVRCATRRAMLIDDACTEYAELAPLEPNAADQVYYHFVTLRWEAVATAQLPSQHRDLVSAAAGKRHEVLGRIEDPLARLLDASLLVMRREADAATLALAAETASAQGWRQPLLTYLKLQEKQAAARGDTAEQARLARRIQLVEQSLAPGDK
;
A
#
# COMPACT_ATOMS: atom_id res chain seq x y z
N MET A 1 -18.53 60.34 30.63
CA MET A 1 -17.72 59.79 29.53
C MET A 1 -16.93 58.57 30.02
N LYS A 2 -17.59 57.42 30.19
CA LYS A 2 -16.92 56.16 30.62
C LYS A 2 -17.70 54.88 30.27
N THR A 3 -18.80 54.99 29.53
CA THR A 3 -19.73 53.88 29.22
C THR A 3 -19.83 53.54 27.73
N LEU A 4 -19.02 54.15 26.87
CA LEU A 4 -19.02 53.89 25.42
C LEU A 4 -17.86 53.01 24.93
N LEU A 5 -17.00 52.53 25.83
CA LEU A 5 -15.80 51.74 25.49
C LEU A 5 -15.95 50.22 25.72
N ALA A 6 -17.13 49.76 26.17
CA ALA A 6 -17.35 48.35 26.52
C ALA A 6 -18.11 47.53 25.46
N LEU A 7 -18.58 48.14 24.36
CA LEU A 7 -19.40 47.45 23.35
C LEU A 7 -18.69 47.13 22.03
N ALA A 8 -17.40 47.51 21.88
CA ALA A 8 -16.65 47.28 20.65
C ALA A 8 -15.78 46.00 20.68
N SER A 9 -15.71 45.31 21.82
CA SER A 9 -14.78 44.17 22.02
C SER A 9 -15.42 42.80 21.82
N LEU A 10 -16.70 42.71 21.46
CA LEU A 10 -17.47 41.45 21.35
C LEU A 10 -17.71 40.97 19.91
N LEU A 11 -17.17 41.65 18.90
CA LEU A 11 -17.39 41.31 17.48
C LEU A 11 -16.18 40.67 16.76
N ALA A 12 -15.10 40.38 17.47
CA ALA A 12 -13.87 39.84 16.86
C ALA A 12 -13.62 38.33 17.11
N LEU A 13 -14.65 37.57 17.52
CA LEU A 13 -14.52 36.11 17.78
C LEU A 13 -15.27 35.22 16.77
N ALA A 14 -15.82 35.77 15.69
CA ALA A 14 -16.57 35.00 14.68
C ALA A 14 -15.89 34.99 13.30
N ALA A 15 -14.59 34.67 13.22
CA ALA A 15 -13.90 34.55 11.93
C ALA A 15 -12.78 33.48 11.85
N CYS A 16 -12.64 32.60 12.84
CA CYS A 16 -11.78 31.42 12.74
C CYS A 16 -12.61 30.13 12.91
N GLY A 17 -13.77 30.08 12.26
CA GLY A 17 -14.48 28.84 12.00
C GLY A 17 -13.98 28.27 10.68
N SER A 18 -13.61 27.00 10.66
CA SER A 18 -13.23 26.18 9.51
C SER A 18 -14.36 26.01 8.47
N GLY A 19 -14.99 27.11 8.05
CA GLY A 19 -16.20 27.17 7.23
C GLY A 19 -15.92 27.38 5.75
N GLY A 20 -14.97 26.61 5.20
CA GLY A 20 -14.91 26.45 3.74
C GLY A 20 -16.06 25.56 3.26
N PRO A 21 -16.47 25.65 1.97
CA PRO A 21 -17.39 24.68 1.40
C PRO A 21 -16.82 23.26 1.57
N PRO A 22 -17.68 22.23 1.74
CA PRO A 22 -17.21 20.86 1.87
C PRO A 22 -16.40 20.45 0.63
N PRO A 23 -15.43 19.53 0.78
CA PRO A 23 -14.70 19.02 -0.38
C PRO A 23 -15.69 18.39 -1.38
N PRO A 24 -15.42 18.46 -2.69
CA PRO A 24 -16.25 17.79 -3.69
C PRO A 24 -16.37 16.30 -3.43
N ASP A 25 -17.57 15.74 -3.65
CA ASP A 25 -17.90 14.34 -3.33
C ASP A 25 -16.90 13.34 -3.93
N TRP A 26 -16.48 13.55 -5.18
CA TRP A 26 -15.52 12.66 -5.86
C TRP A 26 -14.21 12.46 -5.08
N LYS A 27 -13.76 13.45 -4.29
CA LYS A 27 -12.54 13.31 -3.46
C LYS A 27 -12.77 12.34 -2.31
N THR A 28 -13.90 12.51 -1.63
CA THR A 28 -14.28 11.68 -0.49
C THR A 28 -14.58 10.25 -0.96
N ASP A 29 -15.32 10.12 -2.07
CA ASP A 29 -15.65 8.84 -2.68
C ASP A 29 -14.39 8.09 -3.12
N ALA A 30 -13.49 8.74 -3.87
CA ALA A 30 -12.26 8.10 -4.33
C ALA A 30 -11.39 7.60 -3.15
N ALA A 31 -11.31 8.38 -2.06
CA ALA A 31 -10.56 8.00 -0.87
C ALA A 31 -11.16 6.80 -0.13
N ASP A 32 -12.49 6.76 0.05
CA ASP A 32 -13.17 5.59 0.66
C ASP A 32 -13.02 4.35 -0.24
N LEU A 33 -13.30 4.50 -1.54
CA LEU A 33 -13.29 3.40 -2.51
C LEU A 33 -11.90 2.78 -2.67
N ILE A 34 -10.83 3.58 -2.72
CA ILE A 34 -9.47 3.03 -2.81
C ILE A 34 -9.07 2.30 -1.52
N GLY A 35 -9.50 2.78 -0.35
CA GLY A 35 -9.30 2.08 0.93
C GLY A 35 -10.03 0.74 0.98
N ARG A 36 -11.25 0.67 0.43
CA ARG A 36 -11.99 -0.60 0.27
C ARG A 36 -11.31 -1.53 -0.70
N TYR A 37 -10.81 -1.03 -1.83
CA TYR A 37 -10.00 -1.83 -2.76
C TYR A 37 -8.84 -2.51 -2.02
N GLN A 38 -8.03 -1.76 -1.28
CA GLN A 38 -6.89 -2.33 -0.54
C GLN A 38 -7.33 -3.39 0.45
N LYS A 39 -8.34 -3.08 1.28
CA LYS A 39 -8.89 -4.01 2.26
C LYS A 39 -9.33 -5.34 1.64
N HIS A 40 -10.10 -5.28 0.55
CA HIS A 40 -10.65 -6.47 -0.08
C HIS A 40 -9.60 -7.22 -0.91
N ALA A 41 -8.68 -6.52 -1.58
CA ALA A 41 -7.59 -7.12 -2.33
C ALA A 41 -6.66 -7.93 -1.41
N LEU A 42 -6.24 -7.35 -0.28
CA LEU A 42 -5.37 -8.02 0.70
C LEU A 42 -6.04 -9.24 1.35
N ARG A 43 -7.38 -9.25 1.42
CA ARG A 43 -8.17 -10.39 1.90
C ARG A 43 -8.41 -11.47 0.84
N GLY A 44 -8.02 -11.24 -0.42
CA GLY A 44 -8.26 -12.17 -1.54
C GLY A 44 -9.67 -12.10 -2.13
N GLU A 45 -10.45 -11.06 -1.80
CA GLU A 45 -11.80 -10.84 -2.34
C GLU A 45 -11.71 -10.09 -3.68
N ASN A 46 -10.96 -10.65 -4.63
CA ASN A 46 -10.44 -9.97 -5.82
C ASN A 46 -11.52 -9.30 -6.68
N SER A 47 -12.63 -10.00 -6.96
CA SER A 47 -13.73 -9.43 -7.77
C SER A 47 -14.42 -8.26 -7.08
N LEU A 48 -14.54 -8.28 -5.74
CA LEU A 48 -15.12 -7.18 -4.99
C LEU A 48 -14.14 -6.00 -4.90
N ALA A 49 -12.86 -6.29 -4.67
CA ALA A 49 -11.81 -5.27 -4.67
C ALA A 49 -11.77 -4.50 -5.99
N GLU A 50 -11.76 -5.21 -7.13
CA GLU A 50 -11.69 -4.59 -8.45
C GLU A 50 -12.93 -3.72 -8.74
N ARG A 51 -14.13 -4.12 -8.27
CA ARG A 51 -15.31 -3.24 -8.36
C ARG A 51 -15.11 -1.91 -7.63
N TYR A 52 -14.56 -1.93 -6.42
CA TYR A 52 -14.26 -0.70 -5.68
C TYR A 52 -13.20 0.15 -6.37
N PHE A 53 -12.18 -0.49 -6.94
CA PHE A 53 -11.15 0.21 -7.70
C PHE A 53 -11.72 0.92 -8.94
N GLN A 54 -12.53 0.23 -9.73
CA GLN A 54 -13.18 0.82 -10.91
C GLN A 54 -14.10 1.99 -10.55
N GLN A 55 -14.80 1.91 -9.41
CA GLN A 55 -15.60 3.04 -8.91
C GLN A 55 -14.72 4.24 -8.51
N ALA A 56 -13.56 4.00 -7.89
CA ALA A 56 -12.63 5.08 -7.54
C ALA A 56 -12.07 5.78 -8.79
N VAL A 57 -11.70 4.99 -9.81
CA VAL A 57 -11.27 5.50 -11.12
C VAL A 57 -12.40 6.27 -11.81
N ALA A 58 -13.64 5.77 -11.76
CA ALA A 58 -14.79 6.47 -12.33
C ALA A 58 -15.09 7.80 -11.61
N ALA A 59 -14.92 7.87 -10.28
CA ALA A 59 -15.13 9.10 -9.52
C ALA A 59 -14.13 10.20 -9.91
N THR A 60 -12.84 9.86 -10.01
CA THR A 60 -11.79 10.82 -10.42
C THR A 60 -11.84 11.13 -11.92
N GLY A 61 -12.01 10.11 -12.76
CA GLY A 61 -12.07 10.23 -14.22
C GLY A 61 -13.32 10.97 -14.70
N GLY A 62 -14.48 10.72 -14.09
CA GLY A 62 -15.72 11.46 -14.35
C GLY A 62 -15.63 12.94 -13.97
N ALA A 63 -14.75 13.28 -13.02
CA ALA A 63 -14.41 14.65 -12.67
C ALA A 63 -13.26 15.25 -13.51
N GLY A 64 -12.71 14.51 -14.47
CA GLY A 64 -11.59 14.94 -15.32
C GLY A 64 -10.26 15.13 -14.57
N ARG A 65 -10.07 14.46 -13.44
CA ARG A 65 -8.93 14.64 -12.52
C ARG A 65 -7.79 13.69 -12.83
N VAL A 66 -6.99 14.03 -13.84
CA VAL A 66 -5.95 13.13 -14.41
C VAL A 66 -4.89 12.76 -13.37
N ALA A 67 -4.32 13.73 -12.64
CA ALA A 67 -3.33 13.44 -11.60
C ALA A 67 -3.88 12.52 -10.50
N GLU A 68 -5.11 12.76 -10.03
CA GLU A 68 -5.76 11.91 -9.03
C GLU A 68 -6.08 10.51 -9.56
N THR A 69 -6.55 10.39 -10.81
CA THR A 69 -6.76 9.07 -11.44
C THR A 69 -5.45 8.31 -11.57
N ALA A 70 -4.36 8.95 -12.01
CA ALA A 70 -3.04 8.34 -12.08
C ALA A 70 -2.60 7.82 -10.70
N ARG A 71 -2.75 8.64 -9.65
CA ARG A 71 -2.41 8.25 -8.27
C ARG A 71 -3.17 6.99 -7.81
N LEU A 72 -4.44 6.82 -8.19
CA LEU A 72 -5.19 5.60 -7.87
C LEU A 72 -4.56 4.36 -8.51
N TRP A 73 -4.15 4.44 -9.78
CA TRP A 73 -3.42 3.36 -10.46
C TRP A 73 -2.08 3.04 -9.78
N LEU A 74 -1.39 4.05 -9.29
CA LEU A 74 -0.16 3.87 -8.51
C LEU A 74 -0.41 3.15 -7.17
N VAL A 75 -1.50 3.48 -6.47
CA VAL A 75 -1.93 2.76 -5.26
C VAL A 75 -2.27 1.30 -5.57
N ARG A 76 -2.97 1.04 -6.67
CA ARG A 76 -3.25 -0.33 -7.14
C ARG A 76 -1.98 -1.12 -7.40
N CYS A 77 -1.02 -0.52 -8.12
CA CYS A 77 0.24 -1.18 -8.40
C CYS A 77 1.02 -1.50 -7.11
N ALA A 78 1.15 -0.53 -6.19
CA ALA A 78 1.82 -0.74 -4.92
C ALA A 78 1.16 -1.84 -4.08
N THR A 79 -0.18 -1.86 -4.03
CA THR A 79 -0.95 -2.88 -3.29
C THR A 79 -0.74 -4.27 -3.88
N ARG A 80 -0.73 -4.40 -5.22
CA ARG A 80 -0.45 -5.67 -5.91
C ARG A 80 0.98 -6.13 -5.68
N ARG A 81 1.96 -5.22 -5.75
CA ARG A 81 3.36 -5.52 -5.42
C ARG A 81 3.55 -5.95 -3.97
N ALA A 82 2.84 -5.36 -3.01
CA ALA A 82 2.89 -5.80 -1.61
C ALA A 82 2.42 -7.26 -1.42
N MET A 83 1.60 -7.77 -2.36
CA MET A 83 1.17 -9.16 -2.42
C MET A 83 2.03 -10.04 -3.36
N LEU A 84 3.16 -9.52 -3.86
CA LEU A 84 4.03 -10.18 -4.85
C LEU A 84 3.31 -10.57 -6.15
N ILE A 85 2.28 -9.80 -6.51
CA ILE A 85 1.62 -9.92 -7.81
C ILE A 85 2.35 -9.01 -8.78
N ASP A 86 2.82 -9.57 -9.89
CA ASP A 86 3.51 -8.80 -10.91
C ASP A 86 2.56 -7.76 -11.56
N ASP A 87 3.06 -6.55 -11.68
CA ASP A 87 2.36 -5.38 -12.17
C ASP A 87 3.39 -4.37 -12.68
N ALA A 88 3.27 -4.02 -13.96
CA ALA A 88 4.14 -3.05 -14.63
C ALA A 88 3.79 -1.59 -14.27
N CYS A 89 2.68 -1.37 -13.57
CA CYS A 89 2.06 -0.08 -13.32
C CYS A 89 1.83 0.75 -14.60
N THR A 90 1.47 0.10 -15.71
CA THR A 90 1.37 0.73 -17.04
C THR A 90 0.38 1.89 -17.04
N GLU A 91 -0.77 1.73 -16.38
CA GLU A 91 -1.83 2.73 -16.37
C GLU A 91 -1.42 4.03 -15.64
N TYR A 92 -0.57 3.94 -14.61
CA TYR A 92 0.04 5.13 -14.02
C TYR A 92 1.02 5.78 -15.01
N ALA A 93 1.87 4.96 -15.67
CA ALA A 93 2.90 5.45 -16.57
C ALA A 93 2.32 6.16 -17.82
N GLU A 94 1.13 5.76 -18.27
CA GLU A 94 0.41 6.39 -19.38
C GLU A 94 -0.19 7.76 -18.99
N LEU A 95 -0.71 7.90 -17.78
CA LEU A 95 -1.38 9.13 -17.33
C LEU A 95 -0.41 10.16 -16.74
N ALA A 96 0.65 9.73 -16.07
CA ALA A 96 1.59 10.60 -15.36
C ALA A 96 2.21 11.73 -16.22
N PRO A 97 2.52 11.54 -17.53
CA PRO A 97 3.05 12.62 -18.36
C PRO A 97 2.06 13.76 -18.64
N LEU A 98 0.74 13.51 -18.55
CA LEU A 98 -0.29 14.49 -18.85
C LEU A 98 -0.42 15.54 -17.73
N GLU A 99 -0.33 15.10 -16.47
CA GLU A 99 -0.30 15.96 -15.29
C GLU A 99 0.77 15.46 -14.30
N PRO A 100 2.03 15.89 -14.45
CA PRO A 100 3.13 15.39 -13.63
C PRO A 100 3.00 15.75 -12.15
N ASN A 101 3.28 14.78 -11.28
CA ASN A 101 3.41 14.97 -9.85
C ASN A 101 4.74 14.38 -9.36
N ALA A 102 5.62 15.23 -8.82
CA ALA A 102 6.97 14.82 -8.41
C ALA A 102 6.97 13.75 -7.32
N ALA A 103 6.07 13.85 -6.33
CA ALA A 103 5.98 12.87 -5.25
C ALA A 103 5.52 11.50 -5.79
N ASP A 104 4.53 11.50 -6.69
CA ASP A 104 4.06 10.26 -7.31
C ASP A 104 5.13 9.64 -8.21
N GLN A 105 5.90 10.47 -8.93
CA GLN A 105 7.00 9.98 -9.77
C GLN A 105 8.08 9.31 -8.93
N VAL A 106 8.48 9.92 -7.82
CA VAL A 106 9.46 9.33 -6.88
C VAL A 106 8.93 8.01 -6.31
N TYR A 107 7.67 7.97 -5.90
CA TYR A 107 7.05 6.75 -5.40
C TYR A 107 6.92 5.68 -6.49
N TYR A 108 6.63 6.06 -7.73
CA TYR A 108 6.62 5.17 -8.89
C TYR A 108 7.99 4.55 -9.17
N HIS A 109 9.07 5.34 -9.15
CA HIS A 109 10.43 4.80 -9.26
C HIS A 109 10.76 3.82 -8.13
N PHE A 110 10.33 4.14 -6.90
CA PHE A 110 10.49 3.27 -5.75
C PHE A 110 9.78 1.91 -5.93
N VAL A 111 8.47 1.91 -6.22
CA VAL A 111 7.70 0.66 -6.36
C VAL A 111 8.11 -0.15 -7.59
N THR A 112 8.64 0.51 -8.65
CA THR A 112 9.18 -0.16 -9.85
C THR A 112 10.66 -0.52 -9.76
N LEU A 113 11.26 -0.44 -8.57
CA LEU A 113 12.66 -0.85 -8.29
C LEU A 113 13.74 -0.01 -9.00
N ARG A 114 13.39 1.15 -9.56
CA ARG A 114 14.32 2.12 -10.17
C ARG A 114 14.91 3.05 -9.11
N TRP A 115 15.55 2.46 -8.10
CA TRP A 115 16.00 3.15 -6.89
C TRP A 115 17.14 4.15 -7.16
N GLU A 116 17.86 3.99 -8.25
CA GLU A 116 18.84 4.96 -8.77
C GLU A 116 18.21 6.31 -9.14
N ALA A 117 16.92 6.33 -9.47
CA ALA A 117 16.16 7.53 -9.81
C ALA A 117 15.32 8.06 -8.63
N VAL A 118 15.43 7.46 -7.44
CA VAL A 118 14.65 7.85 -6.27
C VAL A 118 15.37 8.96 -5.50
N ALA A 119 14.75 10.14 -5.47
CA ALA A 119 15.13 11.19 -4.53
C ALA A 119 14.64 10.82 -3.12
N THR A 120 15.45 10.10 -2.33
CA THR A 120 15.03 9.49 -1.05
C THR A 120 14.38 10.49 -0.07
N ALA A 121 14.80 11.75 -0.04
CA ALA A 121 14.21 12.78 0.82
C ALA A 121 12.72 13.07 0.50
N GLN A 122 12.28 12.79 -0.73
CA GLN A 122 10.90 12.99 -1.20
C GLN A 122 10.03 11.74 -1.07
N LEU A 123 10.63 10.58 -0.78
CA LEU A 123 9.90 9.34 -0.55
C LEU A 123 9.12 9.42 0.78
N PRO A 124 7.97 8.74 0.94
CA PRO A 124 7.34 8.57 2.25
C PRO A 124 8.34 8.03 3.27
N SER A 125 8.32 8.58 4.49
CA SER A 125 9.37 8.36 5.49
C SER A 125 9.60 6.88 5.80
N GLN A 126 8.54 6.09 5.82
CA GLN A 126 8.59 4.64 6.10
C GLN A 126 9.49 3.85 5.15
N HIS A 127 9.75 4.34 3.93
CA HIS A 127 10.53 3.62 2.91
C HIS A 127 11.95 4.15 2.75
N ARG A 128 12.28 5.28 3.38
CA ARG A 128 13.56 5.98 3.16
C ARG A 128 14.75 5.14 3.60
N ASP A 129 14.62 4.46 4.73
CA ASP A 129 15.68 3.62 5.29
C ASP A 129 15.97 2.41 4.39
N LEU A 130 14.95 1.85 3.73
CA LEU A 130 15.13 0.72 2.81
C LEU A 130 16.02 1.11 1.62
N VAL A 131 15.73 2.26 0.99
CA VAL A 131 16.48 2.76 -0.17
C VAL A 131 17.89 3.20 0.25
N SER A 132 18.04 3.80 1.43
CA SER A 132 19.31 4.32 1.94
C SER A 132 20.27 3.23 2.44
N ALA A 133 19.73 2.12 2.96
CA ALA A 133 20.54 1.04 3.49
C ALA A 133 21.32 0.29 2.38
N ALA A 134 22.54 -0.14 2.73
CA ALA A 134 23.32 -1.03 1.89
C ALA A 134 22.56 -2.34 1.67
N ALA A 135 22.65 -2.94 0.47
CA ALA A 135 21.84 -4.08 0.06
C ALA A 135 21.81 -5.22 1.10
N GLY A 136 22.96 -5.60 1.66
CA GLY A 136 23.07 -6.66 2.67
C GLY A 136 22.41 -6.36 4.02
N LYS A 137 22.02 -5.10 4.29
CA LYS A 137 21.42 -4.66 5.56
C LYS A 137 19.95 -4.23 5.45
N ARG A 138 19.36 -4.27 4.24
CA ARG A 138 17.99 -3.80 4.01
C ARG A 138 16.94 -4.62 4.77
N HIS A 139 17.17 -5.91 4.97
CA HIS A 139 16.25 -6.75 5.75
C HIS A 139 16.11 -6.27 7.21
N GLU A 140 17.16 -5.66 7.78
CA GLU A 140 17.17 -5.16 9.17
C GLU A 140 16.21 -3.98 9.39
N VAL A 141 15.92 -3.20 8.33
CA VAL A 141 15.08 -2.00 8.46
C VAL A 141 13.59 -2.33 8.51
N LEU A 142 13.18 -3.47 7.95
CA LEU A 142 11.76 -3.84 7.81
C LEU A 142 11.03 -3.89 9.15
N GLY A 143 11.72 -4.36 10.21
CA GLY A 143 11.15 -4.46 11.55
C GLY A 143 10.79 -3.12 12.19
N ARG A 144 11.34 -2.00 11.69
CA ARG A 144 11.08 -0.64 12.19
C ARG A 144 9.89 0.05 11.50
N ILE A 145 9.42 -0.52 10.39
CA ILE A 145 8.29 0.04 9.64
C ILE A 145 7.00 -0.27 10.41
N GLU A 146 6.32 0.74 10.92
CA GLU A 146 5.11 0.58 11.74
C GLU A 146 3.89 0.18 10.90
N ASP A 147 3.70 0.82 9.75
CA ASP A 147 2.58 0.54 8.86
C ASP A 147 2.73 -0.86 8.23
N PRO A 148 1.78 -1.79 8.46
CA PRO A 148 1.93 -3.17 8.02
C PRO A 148 1.91 -3.32 6.49
N LEU A 149 1.19 -2.45 5.76
CA LEU A 149 1.14 -2.51 4.30
C LEU A 149 2.45 -2.04 3.69
N ALA A 150 3.01 -0.95 4.21
CA ALA A 150 4.34 -0.46 3.84
C ALA A 150 5.42 -1.51 4.14
N ARG A 151 5.36 -2.17 5.31
CA ARG A 151 6.29 -3.25 5.63
C ARG A 151 6.21 -4.41 4.63
N LEU A 152 4.99 -4.79 4.22
CA LEU A 152 4.79 -5.83 3.21
C LEU A 152 5.28 -5.41 1.82
N LEU A 153 5.05 -4.15 1.44
CA LEU A 153 5.59 -3.60 0.20
C LEU A 153 7.11 -3.66 0.20
N ASP A 154 7.77 -3.20 1.25
CA ASP A 154 9.23 -3.18 1.32
C ASP A 154 9.82 -4.59 1.31
N ALA A 155 9.21 -5.52 2.06
CA ALA A 155 9.58 -6.93 2.03
C ALA A 155 9.41 -7.53 0.62
N SER A 156 8.33 -7.18 -0.09
CA SER A 156 8.08 -7.70 -1.43
C SER A 156 9.09 -7.17 -2.44
N LEU A 157 9.47 -5.90 -2.34
CA LEU A 157 10.50 -5.30 -3.18
C LEU A 157 11.86 -5.99 -2.97
N LEU A 158 12.21 -6.37 -1.73
CA LEU A 158 13.42 -7.18 -1.48
C LEU A 158 13.33 -8.57 -2.12
N VAL A 159 12.17 -9.22 -2.07
CA VAL A 159 11.96 -10.51 -2.76
C VAL A 159 12.15 -10.36 -4.27
N MET A 160 11.55 -9.34 -4.88
CA MET A 160 11.66 -9.08 -6.33
C MET A 160 13.11 -8.76 -6.75
N ARG A 161 13.88 -8.10 -5.88
CA ARG A 161 15.31 -7.83 -6.10
C ARG A 161 16.22 -9.03 -5.81
N ARG A 162 15.67 -10.15 -5.32
CA ARG A 162 16.43 -11.32 -4.83
C ARG A 162 17.38 -10.99 -3.67
N GLU A 163 16.98 -10.03 -2.84
CA GLU A 163 17.69 -9.57 -1.64
C GLU A 163 17.01 -10.04 -0.34
N ALA A 164 15.85 -10.72 -0.43
CA ALA A 164 15.14 -11.26 0.73
C ALA A 164 15.82 -12.52 1.29
N ASP A 165 15.96 -12.56 2.61
CA ASP A 165 16.42 -13.71 3.39
C ASP A 165 15.24 -14.44 4.09
N ALA A 166 15.54 -15.49 4.86
CA ALA A 166 14.52 -16.23 5.60
C ALA A 166 13.78 -15.34 6.62
N ALA A 167 14.48 -14.39 7.25
CA ALA A 167 13.90 -13.46 8.21
C ALA A 167 12.90 -12.49 7.54
N THR A 168 13.22 -12.01 6.34
CA THR A 168 12.33 -11.17 5.52
C THR A 168 11.02 -11.90 5.22
N LEU A 169 11.08 -13.16 4.78
CA LEU A 169 9.88 -13.94 4.49
C LEU A 169 9.06 -14.23 5.76
N ALA A 170 9.72 -14.52 6.88
CA ALA A 170 9.07 -14.71 8.18
C ALA A 170 8.34 -13.46 8.65
N LEU A 171 9.01 -12.31 8.63
CA LEU A 171 8.42 -11.04 9.01
C LEU A 171 7.22 -10.68 8.13
N ALA A 172 7.31 -10.90 6.82
CA ALA A 172 6.22 -10.63 5.90
C ALA A 172 5.02 -11.57 6.10
N ALA A 173 5.25 -12.87 6.27
CA ALA A 173 4.20 -13.83 6.59
C ALA A 173 3.49 -13.47 7.90
N GLU A 174 4.23 -13.15 8.97
CA GLU A 174 3.63 -12.77 10.25
C GLU A 174 2.90 -11.42 10.18
N THR A 175 3.42 -10.45 9.42
CA THR A 175 2.73 -9.17 9.19
C THR A 175 1.39 -9.37 8.48
N ALA A 176 1.35 -10.19 7.42
CA ALA A 176 0.12 -10.51 6.71
C ALA A 176 -0.86 -11.30 7.60
N SER A 177 -0.35 -12.27 8.37
CA SER A 177 -1.13 -13.09 9.30
C SER A 177 -1.81 -12.24 10.38
N ALA A 178 -1.06 -11.34 11.03
CA ALA A 178 -1.56 -10.47 12.09
C ALA A 178 -2.70 -9.53 11.62
N GLN A 179 -2.72 -9.18 10.32
CA GLN A 179 -3.75 -8.34 9.72
C GLN A 179 -4.91 -9.13 9.09
N GLY A 180 -4.83 -10.46 9.06
CA GLY A 180 -5.80 -11.31 8.36
C GLY A 180 -5.75 -11.14 6.83
N TRP A 181 -4.60 -10.72 6.28
CA TRP A 181 -4.40 -10.53 4.84
C TRP A 181 -4.00 -11.84 4.18
N ARG A 182 -5.02 -12.62 3.83
CA ARG A 182 -4.90 -13.99 3.33
C ARG A 182 -4.10 -14.10 2.02
N GLN A 183 -4.25 -13.15 1.11
CA GLN A 183 -3.60 -13.21 -0.21
C GLN A 183 -2.06 -13.04 -0.15
N PRO A 184 -1.50 -11.99 0.50
CA PRO A 184 -0.06 -11.92 0.71
C PRO A 184 0.44 -13.05 1.62
N LEU A 185 -0.31 -13.42 2.66
CA LEU A 185 0.07 -14.52 3.56
C LEU A 185 0.32 -15.83 2.79
N LEU A 186 -0.62 -16.23 1.92
CA LEU A 186 -0.48 -17.43 1.10
C LEU A 186 0.80 -17.39 0.27
N THR A 187 1.10 -16.24 -0.33
CA THR A 187 2.27 -16.07 -1.19
C THR A 187 3.57 -16.23 -0.40
N TYR A 188 3.68 -15.59 0.76
CA TYR A 188 4.88 -15.71 1.61
C TYR A 188 5.04 -17.12 2.22
N LEU A 189 3.95 -17.78 2.63
CA LEU A 189 4.02 -19.16 3.12
C LEU A 189 4.54 -20.12 2.04
N LYS A 190 4.08 -19.98 0.79
CA LYS A 190 4.57 -20.79 -0.35
C LYS A 190 6.05 -20.54 -0.65
N LEU A 191 6.53 -19.30 -0.51
CA LEU A 191 7.96 -18.98 -0.65
C LEU A 191 8.79 -19.63 0.46
N GLN A 192 8.31 -19.59 1.71
CA GLN A 192 8.98 -20.25 2.84
C GLN A 192 9.02 -21.77 2.66
N GLU A 193 7.92 -22.37 2.20
CA GLU A 193 7.83 -23.82 1.96
C GLU A 193 8.85 -24.26 0.91
N LYS A 194 8.96 -23.50 -0.19
CA LYS A 194 9.97 -23.72 -1.22
C LYS A 194 11.40 -23.61 -0.67
N GLN A 195 11.67 -22.65 0.21
CA GLN A 195 12.98 -22.53 0.87
C GLN A 195 13.26 -23.70 1.82
N ALA A 196 12.27 -24.16 2.59
CA ALA A 196 12.41 -25.31 3.47
C ALA A 196 12.71 -26.60 2.67
N ALA A 197 11.98 -26.82 1.57
CA ALA A 197 12.21 -27.93 0.66
C ALA A 197 13.63 -27.90 0.06
N ALA A 198 14.12 -26.73 -0.36
CA ALA A 198 15.47 -26.56 -0.89
C ALA A 198 16.58 -26.86 0.14
N ARG A 199 16.29 -26.71 1.44
CA ARG A 199 17.20 -27.07 2.55
C ARG A 199 17.04 -28.51 3.03
N GLY A 200 16.07 -29.26 2.52
CA GLY A 200 15.73 -30.60 3.00
C GLY A 200 15.05 -30.63 4.38
N ASP A 201 14.51 -29.50 4.84
CA ASP A 201 13.83 -29.39 6.14
C ASP A 201 12.37 -29.86 6.02
N THR A 202 12.19 -31.18 6.09
CA THR A 202 10.88 -31.84 5.91
C THR A 202 9.89 -31.50 7.03
N ALA A 203 10.38 -31.23 8.25
CA ALA A 203 9.55 -30.87 9.39
C ALA A 203 8.96 -29.45 9.22
N GLU A 204 9.80 -28.49 8.84
CA GLU A 204 9.38 -27.14 8.50
C GLU A 204 8.39 -27.14 7.32
N GLN A 205 8.72 -27.89 6.27
CA GLN A 205 7.87 -28.01 5.08
C GLN A 205 6.47 -28.54 5.43
N ALA A 206 6.37 -29.61 6.23
CA ALA A 206 5.08 -30.16 6.66
C ALA A 206 4.25 -29.16 7.47
N ARG A 207 4.90 -28.37 8.34
CA ARG A 207 4.23 -27.31 9.11
C ARG A 207 3.70 -26.20 8.21
N LEU A 208 4.50 -25.74 7.25
CA LEU A 208 4.12 -24.70 6.30
C LEU A 208 3.00 -25.18 5.37
N ALA A 209 3.07 -26.40 4.86
CA ALA A 209 2.02 -27.02 4.05
C ALA A 209 0.66 -27.01 4.78
N ARG A 210 0.65 -27.31 6.09
CA ARG A 210 -0.58 -27.25 6.88
C ARG A 210 -1.13 -25.83 7.00
N ARG A 211 -0.28 -24.82 7.21
CA ARG A 211 -0.70 -23.40 7.23
C ARG A 211 -1.25 -22.97 5.87
N ILE A 212 -0.58 -23.34 4.78
CA ILE A 212 -1.00 -23.05 3.41
C ILE A 212 -2.40 -23.60 3.16
N GLN A 213 -2.63 -24.87 3.50
CA GLN A 213 -3.93 -25.52 3.34
C GLN A 213 -5.07 -24.76 4.04
N LEU A 214 -4.84 -24.29 5.28
CA LEU A 214 -5.85 -23.52 6.03
C LEU A 214 -6.17 -22.18 5.36
N VAL A 215 -5.16 -21.49 4.83
CA VAL A 215 -5.35 -20.23 4.12
C VAL A 215 -6.09 -20.46 2.80
N GLU A 216 -5.72 -21.49 2.03
CA GLU A 216 -6.38 -21.85 0.77
C GLU A 216 -7.85 -22.22 0.97
N GLN A 217 -8.17 -23.02 2.00
CA GLN A 217 -9.55 -23.34 2.36
C GLN A 217 -10.37 -22.09 2.68
N SER A 218 -9.77 -21.10 3.34
CA SER A 218 -10.46 -19.84 3.64
C SER A 218 -10.70 -18.99 2.39
N LEU A 219 -9.87 -19.11 1.35
CA LEU A 219 -9.96 -18.34 0.10
C LEU A 219 -10.88 -18.99 -0.92
N ALA A 220 -11.17 -20.28 -0.80
CA ALA A 220 -12.17 -20.94 -1.63
C ALA A 220 -13.52 -20.22 -1.47
N PRO A 221 -14.23 -19.90 -2.57
CA PRO A 221 -15.61 -19.46 -2.46
C PRO A 221 -16.36 -20.54 -1.71
N GLY A 222 -16.90 -20.20 -0.53
CA GLY A 222 -17.73 -21.15 0.20
C GLY A 222 -18.91 -21.53 -0.67
N ASP A 223 -19.14 -22.83 -0.86
CA ASP A 223 -20.40 -23.34 -1.40
C ASP A 223 -21.54 -22.72 -0.58
N LYS A 224 -22.21 -21.73 -1.17
CA LYS A 224 -23.45 -21.14 -0.68
C LYS A 224 -24.42 -21.11 -1.84
#